data_AF-A0A0B7FA23-F1
#
_entry.id   AF-A0A0B7FA23-F1
#
_cell.length_a   1.000
_cell.length_b   1.000
_cell.length_c   1.000
_cell.angle_alpha   90.00
_cell.angle_beta   90.00
_cell.angle_gamma   90.00
#
_symmetry.space_group_name_H-M   'P 1'
#
loop_
_entity.id
_entity.type
_entity.pdbx_description
1 polymer ?
#
loop_
_entity_poly.entity_id
_entity_poly.type
_entity_poly.pdbx_seq_one_letter_code
_entity_poly.pdbx_strand_id
1 'polypeptide(L)'
;MKADFFLNNPDLYDPKAGLAAERVRKHIFERARAPIREHDEENKKLREHQADSFFMPRLGGSDGDLPETTREWKDNGRNRYASMTQLQYDRLAKWANGQFKTGDPEVIYESFDVIPLKDQPEALTRAALEWSVGVPLYPGIEVYWGAELENKYNLGAKYRFSDDVKPGDLGKGLALPWQSDFFMCNTHWWPSIRPDNIVTEEFFTNTANHFQNNKSIIALNLTERVRWDRGLERDPYDSDDSDEDSFDIKGTSDMVRKWSKLGFITQEQAGSGDFPFPVYVEKERHPNF
;
A
#
# COMPACT_ATOMS: atom_id res chain seq x y z
N MET A 1 -5.39 -0.35 -17.46
CA MET A 1 -4.55 0.87 -17.39
C MET A 1 -3.12 0.40 -17.24
N LYS A 2 -2.21 0.70 -18.18
CA LYS A 2 -0.80 0.27 -18.05
C LYS A 2 -0.18 0.99 -16.84
N ALA A 3 0.68 0.31 -16.10
CA ALA A 3 1.36 0.85 -14.94
C ALA A 3 2.44 1.85 -15.38
N ASP A 4 2.04 3.07 -15.74
CA ASP A 4 2.95 4.11 -16.26
C ASP A 4 3.97 4.60 -15.21
N PHE A 5 3.82 4.19 -13.94
CA PHE A 5 4.73 4.52 -12.83
C PHE A 5 5.96 3.59 -12.76
N PHE A 6 5.86 2.36 -13.27
CA PHE A 6 6.91 1.34 -13.17
C PHE A 6 7.44 1.00 -14.56
N LEU A 7 7.95 2.02 -15.23
CA LEU A 7 8.63 1.86 -16.51
C LEU A 7 10.04 1.33 -16.26
N ASN A 8 10.37 0.18 -16.85
CA ASN A 8 11.74 -0.31 -16.89
C ASN A 8 12.54 0.53 -17.90
N ASN A 9 12.95 1.73 -17.50
CA ASN A 9 13.72 2.66 -18.30
C ASN A 9 14.96 3.11 -17.51
N PRO A 10 16.17 2.64 -17.86
CA PRO A 10 17.39 2.95 -17.13
C PRO A 10 17.74 4.44 -17.15
N ASP A 11 17.28 5.20 -18.15
CA ASP A 11 17.53 6.64 -18.26
C ASP A 11 16.81 7.44 -17.16
N LEU A 12 15.83 6.84 -16.47
CA LEU A 12 15.17 7.47 -15.31
C LEU A 12 16.11 7.59 -14.10
N TYR A 13 17.20 6.82 -14.07
CA TYR A 13 18.22 6.88 -13.04
C TYR A 13 19.34 7.87 -13.33
N ASP A 14 19.39 8.48 -14.52
CA ASP A 14 20.40 9.48 -14.88
C ASP A 14 19.80 10.90 -14.87
N PRO A 15 20.26 11.80 -13.97
CA PRO A 15 19.78 13.17 -13.91
C PRO A 15 20.11 13.97 -15.19
N LYS A 16 21.11 13.54 -15.95
CA LYS A 16 21.56 14.16 -17.20
C LYS A 16 21.06 13.45 -18.46
N ALA A 17 20.22 12.42 -18.31
CA ALA A 17 19.57 11.79 -19.44
C ALA A 17 18.81 12.82 -20.28
N GLY A 18 18.71 12.56 -21.59
CA GLY A 18 18.15 13.50 -22.55
C GLY A 18 16.68 13.86 -22.31
N LEU A 19 16.16 14.79 -23.12
CA LEU A 19 14.80 15.35 -23.02
C LEU A 19 13.68 14.30 -22.92
N ALA A 20 13.86 13.12 -23.51
CA ALA A 20 12.90 12.02 -23.42
C ALA A 20 12.74 11.51 -21.98
N ALA A 21 13.84 11.25 -21.28
CA ALA A 21 13.82 10.77 -19.89
C ALA A 21 13.27 11.86 -18.95
N GLU A 22 13.66 13.11 -19.15
CA GLU A 22 13.10 14.25 -18.40
C GLU A 22 11.57 14.32 -18.53
N ARG A 23 11.04 14.19 -19.75
CA ARG A 23 9.58 14.17 -20.00
C ARG A 23 8.90 13.01 -19.28
N VAL A 24 9.51 11.82 -19.27
CA VAL A 24 8.95 10.67 -18.55
C VAL A 24 8.95 10.90 -17.04
N ARG A 25 10.04 11.41 -16.45
CA ARG A 25 10.09 11.71 -15.02
C ARG A 25 9.04 12.75 -14.62
N LYS A 26 8.90 13.82 -15.42
CA LYS A 26 7.87 14.85 -15.21
C LYS A 26 6.46 14.27 -15.32
N HIS A 27 6.20 13.45 -16.33
CA HIS A 27 4.90 12.78 -16.50
C HIS A 27 4.53 11.89 -15.30
N ILE A 28 5.49 11.14 -14.76
CA ILE A 28 5.29 10.33 -13.55
C ILE A 28 4.97 11.24 -12.35
N PHE A 29 5.71 12.34 -12.17
CA PHE A 29 5.46 13.28 -11.09
C PHE A 29 4.13 14.04 -11.20
N GLU A 30 3.68 14.39 -12.42
CA GLU A 30 2.37 15.02 -12.66
C GLU A 30 1.20 14.17 -12.17
N ARG A 31 1.40 12.85 -12.08
CA ARG A 31 0.43 11.92 -11.52
C ARG A 31 0.52 11.79 -10.00
N ALA A 32 1.58 12.30 -9.35
CA ALA A 32 1.71 12.22 -7.91
C ALA A 32 0.78 13.22 -7.22
N ARG A 33 -0.03 12.73 -6.28
CA ARG A 33 -0.90 13.56 -5.46
C ARG A 33 -0.07 14.41 -4.50
N ALA A 34 -0.37 15.70 -4.47
CA ALA A 34 0.24 16.61 -3.53
C ALA A 34 -0.12 16.24 -2.08
N PRO A 35 0.83 16.35 -1.15
CA PRO A 35 0.61 16.10 0.27
C PRO A 35 -0.38 17.10 0.86
N ILE A 36 -1.05 16.71 1.96
CA ILE A 36 -1.93 17.61 2.71
C ILE A 36 -1.09 18.72 3.38
N ARG A 37 -1.45 19.98 3.11
CA ARG A 37 -0.90 21.15 3.82
C ARG A 37 -2.05 22.05 4.28
N GLU A 38 -2.48 21.89 5.53
CA GLU A 38 -3.69 22.55 6.03
C GLU A 38 -3.62 24.09 6.05
N HIS A 39 -2.43 24.67 6.02
CA HIS A 39 -2.22 26.12 6.05
C HIS A 39 -1.83 26.72 4.68
N ASP A 40 -1.91 25.94 3.60
CA ASP A 40 -1.52 26.35 2.24
C ASP A 40 -2.75 26.34 1.32
N GLU A 41 -3.38 27.49 1.11
CA GLU A 41 -4.60 27.63 0.30
C GLU A 41 -4.42 27.24 -1.18
N GLU A 42 -3.21 27.38 -1.72
CA GLU A 42 -2.91 26.92 -3.08
C GLU A 42 -2.85 25.40 -3.14
N ASN A 43 -2.22 24.75 -2.15
CA ASN A 43 -2.24 23.30 -2.00
C ASN A 43 -3.66 22.76 -1.85
N LYS A 44 -4.52 23.43 -1.07
CA LYS A 44 -5.92 23.05 -0.91
C LYS A 44 -6.65 22.99 -2.25
N LYS A 45 -6.58 24.08 -3.02
CA LYS A 45 -7.18 24.19 -4.36
C LYS A 45 -6.60 23.17 -5.34
N LEU A 46 -5.28 22.95 -5.29
CA LEU A 46 -4.65 21.93 -6.12
C LEU A 46 -5.23 20.55 -5.80
N ARG A 47 -5.33 20.18 -4.51
CA ARG A 47 -5.79 18.85 -4.10
C ARG A 47 -7.26 18.59 -4.41
N GLU A 48 -8.11 19.61 -4.42
CA GLU A 48 -9.49 19.50 -4.90
C GLU A 48 -9.54 18.98 -6.34
N HIS A 49 -8.67 19.48 -7.22
CA HIS A 49 -8.56 19.01 -8.61
C HIS A 49 -7.85 17.67 -8.73
N GLN A 50 -7.18 17.22 -7.67
CA GLN A 50 -6.51 15.95 -7.64
C GLN A 50 -7.40 14.82 -7.12
N ALA A 51 -8.57 15.08 -6.52
CA ALA A 51 -9.51 14.06 -6.03
C ALA A 51 -10.16 13.23 -7.17
N ASP A 52 -9.31 12.53 -7.91
CA ASP A 52 -9.58 11.76 -9.10
C ASP A 52 -8.62 10.57 -9.16
N SER A 53 -9.10 9.47 -9.71
CA SER A 53 -8.32 8.24 -9.88
C SER A 53 -7.06 8.44 -10.75
N PHE A 54 -7.02 9.43 -11.64
CA PHE A 54 -5.85 9.74 -12.49
C PHE A 54 -4.54 9.85 -11.68
N PHE A 55 -4.65 10.42 -10.47
CA PHE A 55 -3.54 10.66 -9.55
C PHE A 55 -3.24 9.46 -8.66
N MET A 56 -2.03 9.43 -8.12
CA MET A 56 -1.44 8.35 -7.35
C MET A 56 -1.00 8.82 -5.95
N PRO A 57 -1.05 7.95 -4.93
CA PRO A 57 -1.58 6.58 -4.98
C PRO A 57 -3.11 6.54 -5.12
N ARG A 58 -3.62 5.49 -5.77
CA ARG A 58 -5.05 5.17 -5.83
C ARG A 58 -5.44 4.35 -4.59
N LEU A 59 -5.29 4.98 -3.42
CA LEU A 59 -5.65 4.39 -2.14
C LEU A 59 -6.55 5.35 -1.36
N GLY A 60 -7.35 4.81 -0.44
CA GLY A 60 -8.14 5.55 0.54
C GLY A 60 -7.29 6.56 1.30
N GLY A 61 -7.90 7.66 1.71
CA GLY A 61 -7.25 8.71 2.48
C GLY A 61 -7.77 8.74 3.92
N SER A 62 -7.49 9.81 4.64
CA SER A 62 -7.83 9.91 6.07
C SER A 62 -9.25 10.45 6.33
N ASP A 63 -10.11 10.46 5.31
CA ASP A 63 -11.45 11.09 5.34
C ASP A 63 -12.54 10.16 4.78
N GLY A 64 -12.33 8.85 4.96
CA GLY A 64 -13.25 7.79 4.51
C GLY A 64 -12.86 7.14 3.19
N ASP A 65 -13.78 6.31 2.70
CA ASP A 65 -13.58 5.42 1.55
C ASP A 65 -13.40 6.17 0.22
N LEU A 66 -12.73 5.50 -0.72
CA LEU A 66 -12.60 5.99 -2.08
C LEU A 66 -13.95 5.92 -2.81
N PRO A 67 -14.44 7.02 -3.40
CA PRO A 67 -15.62 6.94 -4.26
C PRO A 67 -15.30 6.12 -5.51
N GLU A 68 -16.17 5.16 -5.85
CA GLU A 68 -15.98 4.24 -6.99
C GLU A 68 -15.91 4.97 -8.34
N THR A 69 -16.60 6.10 -8.48
CA THR A 69 -16.55 6.93 -9.69
C THR A 69 -16.16 8.37 -9.39
N THR A 70 -15.33 8.94 -10.26
CA THR A 70 -14.82 10.32 -10.14
C THR A 70 -15.88 11.39 -10.36
N ARG A 71 -17.14 11.02 -10.62
CA ARG A 71 -18.14 11.90 -11.24
C ARG A 71 -19.39 12.18 -10.41
N GLU A 72 -19.66 11.40 -9.37
CA GLU A 72 -20.97 11.45 -8.68
C GLU A 72 -20.98 12.23 -7.36
N TRP A 73 -19.82 12.57 -6.80
CA TRP A 73 -19.75 13.29 -5.55
C TRP A 73 -19.19 14.69 -5.78
N LYS A 74 -20.09 15.69 -5.77
CA LYS A 74 -19.73 17.11 -5.97
C LYS A 74 -18.91 17.70 -4.81
N ASP A 75 -18.70 16.93 -3.75
CA ASP A 75 -18.00 17.30 -2.53
C ASP A 75 -16.83 16.33 -2.23
N ASN A 76 -16.23 15.74 -3.28
CA ASN A 76 -15.09 14.81 -3.19
C ASN A 76 -14.04 15.34 -2.22
N GLY A 77 -14.09 14.85 -0.97
CA GLY A 77 -13.19 15.24 0.08
C GLY A 77 -11.78 15.05 -0.44
N ARG A 78 -11.05 16.15 -0.63
CA ARG A 78 -9.63 16.14 -1.02
C ARG A 78 -8.80 15.21 -0.14
N ASN A 79 -9.28 14.86 1.05
CA ASN A 79 -8.65 13.96 2.00
C ASN A 79 -9.11 12.48 1.87
N ARG A 80 -10.08 12.14 1.02
CA ARG A 80 -10.51 10.76 0.72
C ARG A 80 -9.52 9.95 -0.11
N TYR A 81 -8.55 10.61 -0.73
CA TYR A 81 -7.45 9.95 -1.44
C TYR A 81 -6.13 10.11 -0.66
N ALA A 82 -5.41 9.01 -0.49
CA ALA A 82 -4.05 9.03 0.05
C ALA A 82 -3.12 9.90 -0.79
N SER A 83 -2.19 10.56 -0.10
CA SER A 83 -1.07 11.27 -0.68
C SER A 83 0.24 10.78 -0.05
N MET A 84 1.34 10.96 -0.77
CA MET A 84 2.67 10.76 -0.18
C MET A 84 2.91 11.75 0.96
N THR A 85 3.87 11.45 1.83
CA THR A 85 4.35 12.45 2.80
C THR A 85 5.00 13.64 2.09
N GLN A 86 5.09 14.77 2.78
CA GLN A 86 5.75 15.96 2.27
C GLN A 86 7.18 15.67 1.76
N LEU A 87 7.96 14.96 2.56
CA LEU A 87 9.34 14.63 2.22
C LEU A 87 9.45 13.74 0.98
N GLN A 88 8.57 12.75 0.85
CA GLN A 88 8.55 11.86 -0.32
C GLN A 88 8.16 12.64 -1.58
N TYR A 89 7.16 13.52 -1.50
CA TYR A 89 6.73 14.35 -2.62
C TYR A 89 7.85 15.31 -3.07
N ASP A 90 8.52 15.98 -2.14
CA ASP A 90 9.63 16.89 -2.46
C ASP A 90 10.83 16.16 -3.09
N ARG A 91 11.11 14.94 -2.64
CA ARG A 91 12.14 14.09 -3.26
C ARG A 91 11.74 13.70 -4.68
N LEU A 92 10.48 13.34 -4.90
CA LEU A 92 9.96 13.01 -6.22
C LEU A 92 9.98 14.22 -7.16
N ALA A 93 9.65 15.42 -6.67
CA ALA A 93 9.74 16.67 -7.41
C ALA A 93 11.18 16.97 -7.83
N LYS A 94 12.15 16.80 -6.91
CA LYS A 94 13.59 16.95 -7.23
C LYS A 94 14.04 15.93 -8.27
N TRP A 95 13.65 14.66 -8.13
CA TRP A 95 13.92 13.62 -9.12
C TRP A 95 13.36 13.99 -10.50
N ALA A 96 12.11 14.43 -10.56
CA ALA A 96 11.46 14.83 -11.81
C ALA A 96 12.20 15.95 -12.54
N ASN A 97 12.76 16.90 -11.77
CA ASN A 97 13.53 18.02 -12.27
C ASN A 97 15.02 17.71 -12.50
N GLY A 98 15.47 16.46 -12.38
CA GLY A 98 16.88 16.09 -12.54
C GLY A 98 17.78 16.59 -11.40
N GLN A 99 17.21 17.02 -10.28
CA GLN A 99 17.90 17.55 -9.12
C GLN A 99 18.24 16.44 -8.10
N PHE A 100 18.85 15.37 -8.60
CA PHE A 100 19.24 14.22 -7.79
C PHE A 100 20.64 13.75 -8.17
N LYS A 101 21.21 12.90 -7.31
CA LYS A 101 22.45 12.19 -7.58
C LYS A 101 22.14 10.71 -7.56
N THR A 102 22.61 9.99 -8.58
CA THR A 102 22.60 8.54 -8.59
C THR A 102 23.66 8.07 -7.60
N GLY A 103 23.21 7.43 -6.52
CA GLY A 103 24.09 6.78 -5.55
C GLY A 103 24.36 5.33 -5.93
N ASP A 104 25.19 4.68 -5.13
CA ASP A 104 25.30 3.23 -5.18
C ASP A 104 23.99 2.59 -4.70
N PRO A 105 23.59 1.43 -5.26
CA PRO A 105 22.48 0.66 -4.73
C PRO A 105 22.67 0.37 -3.24
N GLU A 106 21.56 0.29 -2.51
CA GLU A 106 21.59 -0.12 -1.12
C GLU A 106 22.23 -1.51 -0.98
N VAL A 107 23.12 -1.66 0.01
CA VAL A 107 23.74 -2.96 0.31
C VAL A 107 22.70 -3.85 0.98
N ILE A 108 22.32 -4.92 0.30
CA ILE A 108 21.45 -5.96 0.86
C ILE A 108 22.34 -6.99 1.55
N TYR A 109 22.20 -7.10 2.86
CA TYR A 109 22.90 -8.10 3.66
C TYR A 109 22.14 -9.43 3.65
N GLU A 110 22.85 -10.55 3.48
CA GLU A 110 22.25 -11.89 3.45
C GLU A 110 21.70 -12.34 4.81
N SER A 111 22.25 -11.78 5.89
CA SER A 111 21.82 -12.05 7.26
C SER A 111 22.13 -10.88 8.19
N PHE A 112 21.52 -10.89 9.37
CA PHE A 112 21.75 -9.86 10.38
C PHE A 112 23.21 -9.83 10.88
N ASP A 113 23.83 -11.01 11.04
CA ASP A 113 25.15 -11.14 11.66
C ASP A 113 26.29 -10.56 10.81
N VAL A 114 26.07 -10.37 9.51
CA VAL A 114 27.04 -9.76 8.59
C VAL A 114 26.90 -8.25 8.45
N ILE A 115 25.85 -7.65 9.03
CA ILE A 115 25.69 -6.20 9.08
C ILE A 115 26.79 -5.62 10.00
N PRO A 116 27.51 -4.56 9.59
CA PRO A 116 28.48 -3.91 10.46
C PRO A 116 27.86 -3.52 11.81
N LEU A 117 28.55 -3.81 12.92
CA LEU A 117 28.01 -3.63 14.27
C LEU A 117 27.41 -2.24 14.53
N LYS A 118 28.00 -1.19 13.95
CA LYS A 118 27.51 0.20 14.07
C LYS A 118 26.15 0.44 13.39
N ASP A 119 25.80 -0.37 12.40
CA ASP A 119 24.62 -0.21 11.55
C ASP A 119 23.48 -1.17 11.97
N GLN A 120 23.80 -2.21 12.76
CA GLN A 120 22.83 -3.20 13.27
C GLN A 120 21.62 -2.60 14.01
N PRO A 121 21.75 -1.59 14.90
CA PRO A 121 20.58 -1.01 15.58
C PRO A 121 19.60 -0.32 14.62
N GLU A 122 20.11 0.34 13.58
CA GLU A 122 19.28 0.96 12.54
C GLU A 122 18.60 -0.11 11.69
N ALA A 123 19.32 -1.18 11.35
CA ALA A 123 18.74 -2.33 10.64
C ALA A 123 17.58 -2.97 11.42
N LEU A 124 17.70 -3.17 12.74
CA LEU A 124 16.61 -3.67 13.58
C LEU A 124 15.41 -2.72 13.60
N THR A 125 15.68 -1.41 13.69
CA THR A 125 14.62 -0.39 13.72
C THR A 125 13.87 -0.37 12.39
N ARG A 126 14.60 -0.40 11.27
CA ARG A 126 14.02 -0.46 9.93
C ARG A 126 13.23 -1.74 9.72
N ALA A 127 13.77 -2.90 10.09
CA ALA A 127 13.08 -4.18 9.98
C ALA A 127 11.75 -4.21 10.75
N ALA A 128 11.66 -3.50 11.88
CA ALA A 128 10.39 -3.40 12.63
C ALA A 128 9.38 -2.45 11.96
N LEU A 129 9.83 -1.36 11.34
CA LEU A 129 8.95 -0.30 10.85
C LEU A 129 8.59 -0.41 9.36
N GLU A 130 9.45 -0.99 8.53
CA GLU A 130 9.29 -1.03 7.06
C GLU A 130 8.08 -1.87 6.61
N TRP A 131 7.64 -2.80 7.46
CA TRP A 131 6.45 -3.63 7.24
C TRP A 131 5.15 -3.02 7.78
N SER A 132 5.22 -1.92 8.51
CA SER A 132 4.03 -1.28 9.10
C SER A 132 3.34 -0.34 8.11
N VAL A 133 2.03 -0.17 8.24
CA VAL A 133 1.30 0.85 7.49
C VAL A 133 1.78 2.25 7.88
N GLY A 134 2.13 3.05 6.87
CA GLY A 134 2.48 4.46 7.05
C GLY A 134 1.30 5.42 6.87
N VAL A 135 0.60 5.30 5.73
CA VAL A 135 -0.58 6.12 5.37
C VAL A 135 -1.51 5.34 4.42
N PRO A 136 -2.82 5.65 4.38
CA PRO A 136 -3.53 6.47 5.37
C PRO A 136 -3.55 5.77 6.74
N LEU A 137 -3.99 6.46 7.79
CA LEU A 137 -4.33 5.88 9.08
C LEU A 137 -5.77 6.29 9.39
N TYR A 138 -6.75 5.41 9.13
CA TYR A 138 -8.17 5.65 9.38
C TYR A 138 -8.93 4.37 9.78
N PRO A 139 -8.93 3.99 11.08
CA PRO A 139 -7.99 4.47 12.09
C PRO A 139 -6.56 4.02 11.80
N GLY A 140 -6.36 2.85 11.17
CA GLY A 140 -5.07 2.24 10.79
C GLY A 140 -5.10 0.71 10.97
N ILE A 141 -3.96 0.03 10.85
CA ILE A 141 -3.83 -1.43 11.10
C ILE A 141 -3.08 -1.69 12.41
N GLU A 142 -1.77 -1.41 12.45
CA GLU A 142 -0.93 -1.69 13.62
C GLU A 142 -1.04 -0.59 14.69
N VAL A 143 -1.25 0.64 14.25
CA VAL A 143 -1.43 1.85 15.06
C VAL A 143 -2.51 2.71 14.44
N TYR A 144 -3.13 3.60 15.23
CA TYR A 144 -4.08 4.57 14.69
C TYR A 144 -3.42 5.90 14.31
N TRP A 145 -4.15 6.80 13.64
CA TRP A 145 -3.71 8.15 13.23
C TRP A 145 -3.02 9.00 14.31
N GLY A 146 -3.26 8.71 15.59
CA GLY A 146 -2.53 9.35 16.69
C GLY A 146 -1.01 9.17 16.60
N ALA A 147 -0.52 8.17 15.86
CA ALA A 147 0.89 7.95 15.55
C ALA A 147 1.47 9.02 14.59
N GLU A 148 0.66 9.87 13.96
CA GLU A 148 1.13 11.00 13.14
C GLU A 148 1.41 12.25 13.98
N LEU A 149 0.93 12.30 15.22
CA LEU A 149 1.07 13.48 16.08
C LEU A 149 2.52 13.61 16.57
N GLU A 150 3.14 14.76 16.28
CA GLU A 150 4.53 15.04 16.66
C GLU A 150 4.78 14.90 18.16
N ASN A 151 3.79 15.23 19.00
CA ASN A 151 3.90 15.12 20.46
C ASN A 151 4.03 13.69 20.98
N LYS A 152 3.85 12.67 20.13
CA LYS A 152 4.14 11.27 20.45
C LYS A 152 5.62 10.94 20.41
N TYR A 153 6.45 11.79 19.83
CA TYR A 153 7.86 11.49 19.58
C TYR A 153 8.80 12.49 20.23
N ASN A 154 9.97 12.01 20.61
CA ASN A 154 11.10 12.87 20.93
C ASN A 154 11.79 13.28 19.63
N LEU A 155 11.49 14.48 19.11
CA LEU A 155 12.05 14.97 17.85
C LEU A 155 13.58 15.19 17.89
N GLY A 156 14.20 15.18 19.07
CA GLY A 156 15.65 15.21 19.26
C GLY A 156 16.33 13.84 19.14
N ALA A 157 15.57 12.74 19.10
CA ALA A 157 16.09 11.39 19.05
C ALA A 157 15.37 10.54 18.00
N LYS A 158 16.13 9.95 17.06
CA LYS A 158 15.57 9.11 16.00
C LYS A 158 14.78 7.93 16.59
N TYR A 159 13.55 7.73 16.11
CA TYR A 159 12.70 6.59 16.45
C TYR A 159 12.49 6.39 17.96
N ARG A 160 12.23 7.49 18.69
CA ARG A 160 11.91 7.46 20.11
C ARG A 160 10.57 8.14 20.38
N PHE A 161 9.74 7.48 21.17
CA PHE A 161 8.53 8.09 21.70
C PHE A 161 8.88 9.17 22.73
N SER A 162 7.96 10.10 22.95
CA SER A 162 8.03 11.03 24.07
C SER A 162 7.75 10.29 25.38
N ASP A 163 8.27 10.79 26.50
CA ASP A 163 8.08 10.20 27.83
C ASP A 163 6.60 10.20 28.28
N ASP A 164 5.76 11.00 27.62
CA ASP A 164 4.33 11.10 27.86
C ASP A 164 3.54 9.95 27.24
N VAL A 165 4.09 9.20 26.27
CA VAL A 165 3.43 8.02 25.70
C VAL A 165 3.35 6.91 26.74
N LYS A 166 2.14 6.46 27.05
CA LYS A 166 1.85 5.40 28.03
C LYS A 166 1.47 4.08 27.34
N PRO A 167 1.57 2.94 28.05
CA PRO A 167 1.08 1.66 27.53
C PRO A 167 -0.35 1.77 26.99
N GLY A 168 -0.56 1.32 25.75
CA GLY A 168 -1.84 1.39 25.04
C GLY A 168 -2.07 2.66 24.20
N ASP A 169 -1.28 3.71 24.35
CA ASP A 169 -1.55 5.01 23.70
C ASP A 169 -1.55 4.99 22.17
N LEU A 170 -0.84 4.04 21.54
CA LEU A 170 -0.74 3.89 20.09
C LEU A 170 -1.76 2.91 19.50
N GLY A 171 -2.38 2.07 20.33
CA GLY A 171 -3.38 1.09 19.90
C GLY A 171 -4.81 1.43 20.34
N LYS A 172 -4.98 2.36 21.29
CA LYS A 172 -6.29 2.69 21.89
C LYS A 172 -7.33 3.26 20.91
N GLY A 173 -6.90 3.73 19.74
CA GLY A 173 -7.79 4.26 18.70
C GLY A 173 -8.16 3.26 17.61
N LEU A 174 -7.66 2.02 17.67
CA LEU A 174 -8.03 0.93 16.77
C LEU A 174 -9.37 0.31 17.19
N ALA A 175 -10.09 -0.34 16.28
CA ALA A 175 -11.31 -1.04 16.64
C ALA A 175 -11.09 -2.14 17.68
N LEU A 176 -12.16 -2.35 18.46
CA LEU A 176 -12.27 -3.44 19.41
C LEU A 176 -13.52 -4.27 19.09
N PRO A 177 -13.38 -5.48 18.52
CA PRO A 177 -12.12 -6.15 18.19
C PRO A 177 -11.51 -5.67 16.86
N TRP A 178 -10.18 -5.84 16.70
CA TRP A 178 -9.45 -5.41 15.50
C TRP A 178 -9.93 -6.09 14.21
N GLN A 179 -10.50 -7.30 14.33
CA GLN A 179 -11.04 -8.06 13.21
C GLN A 179 -12.18 -7.32 12.49
N SER A 180 -12.93 -6.47 13.19
CA SER A 180 -13.99 -5.67 12.58
C SER A 180 -13.40 -4.67 11.59
N ASP A 181 -12.42 -3.87 12.01
CA ASP A 181 -11.69 -2.97 11.10
C ASP A 181 -11.00 -3.78 10.00
N PHE A 182 -10.32 -4.87 10.31
CA PHE A 182 -9.61 -5.66 9.30
C PHE A 182 -10.52 -6.21 8.18
N PHE A 183 -11.79 -6.47 8.49
CA PHE A 183 -12.80 -6.79 7.47
C PHE A 183 -13.19 -5.56 6.65
N MET A 184 -13.49 -4.44 7.30
CA MET A 184 -13.93 -3.19 6.68
C MET A 184 -12.84 -2.51 5.85
N CYS A 185 -11.57 -2.71 6.21
CA CYS A 185 -10.39 -2.20 5.48
C CYS A 185 -10.13 -2.99 4.19
N ASN A 186 -11.16 -3.13 3.37
CA ASN A 186 -11.14 -3.75 2.07
C ASN A 186 -11.31 -2.68 1.00
N THR A 187 -10.89 -3.00 -0.23
CA THR A 187 -11.09 -2.17 -1.41
C THR A 187 -10.29 -0.86 -1.36
N HIS A 188 -9.02 -0.92 -1.78
CA HIS A 188 -8.12 0.23 -1.96
C HIS A 188 -7.60 0.91 -0.68
N TRP A 189 -7.66 0.26 0.49
CA TRP A 189 -7.00 0.77 1.71
C TRP A 189 -5.51 0.41 1.78
N TRP A 190 -5.20 -0.83 2.16
CA TRP A 190 -3.81 -1.31 2.31
C TRP A 190 -3.61 -2.71 1.68
N PRO A 191 -3.69 -2.84 0.35
CA PRO A 191 -3.63 -4.14 -0.33
C PRO A 191 -2.32 -4.92 -0.08
N SER A 192 -1.26 -4.26 0.41
CA SER A 192 -0.01 -4.90 0.82
C SER A 192 -0.09 -5.62 2.17
N ILE A 193 -0.98 -5.21 3.07
CA ILE A 193 -1.17 -5.80 4.42
C ILE A 193 -2.45 -6.63 4.48
N ARG A 194 -3.50 -6.15 3.82
CA ARG A 194 -4.81 -6.79 3.70
C ARG A 194 -5.15 -6.88 2.20
N PRO A 195 -4.85 -8.00 1.53
CA PRO A 195 -5.10 -8.12 0.09
C PRO A 195 -6.58 -8.01 -0.24
N ASP A 196 -6.91 -7.36 -1.36
CA ASP A 196 -8.28 -7.32 -1.88
C ASP A 196 -8.56 -8.51 -2.79
N ASN A 197 -7.70 -8.66 -3.78
CA ASN A 197 -7.86 -9.62 -4.88
C ASN A 197 -6.55 -10.37 -5.10
N ILE A 198 -6.64 -11.69 -5.21
CA ILE A 198 -5.48 -12.60 -5.16
C ILE A 198 -5.50 -13.59 -6.32
N VAL A 199 -4.37 -14.27 -6.51
CA VAL A 199 -4.25 -15.47 -7.34
C VAL A 199 -4.29 -16.69 -6.42
N THR A 200 -5.24 -17.60 -6.62
CA THR A 200 -5.33 -18.83 -5.82
C THR A 200 -4.20 -19.81 -6.17
N GLU A 201 -3.78 -20.64 -5.21
CA GLU A 201 -2.86 -21.75 -5.45
C GLU A 201 -3.35 -22.72 -6.54
N GLU A 202 -4.65 -23.00 -6.60
CA GLU A 202 -5.25 -23.88 -7.61
C GLU A 202 -5.05 -23.30 -9.01
N PHE A 203 -5.48 -22.06 -9.24
CA PHE A 203 -5.32 -21.39 -10.53
C PHE A 203 -3.84 -21.27 -10.93
N PHE A 204 -2.95 -20.96 -9.99
CA PHE A 204 -1.51 -20.96 -10.22
C PHE A 204 -1.01 -22.33 -10.68
N THR A 205 -1.35 -23.40 -9.95
CA THR A 205 -0.90 -24.77 -10.22
C THR A 205 -1.44 -25.29 -11.56
N ASN A 206 -2.72 -25.06 -11.86
CA ASN A 206 -3.34 -25.47 -13.11
C ASN A 206 -2.71 -24.76 -14.31
N THR A 207 -2.48 -23.44 -14.18
CA THR A 207 -1.77 -22.65 -15.19
C THR A 207 -0.34 -23.16 -15.39
N ALA A 208 0.37 -23.43 -14.29
CA ALA A 208 1.73 -23.93 -14.32
C ALA A 208 1.84 -25.30 -15.01
N ASN A 209 0.93 -26.22 -14.70
CA ASN A 209 0.88 -27.54 -15.32
C ASN A 209 0.54 -27.45 -16.82
N HIS A 210 -0.44 -26.62 -17.19
CA HIS A 210 -0.85 -26.44 -18.58
C HIS A 210 0.30 -25.95 -19.46
N PHE A 211 1.06 -24.97 -18.97
CA PHE A 211 2.21 -24.42 -19.68
C PHE A 211 3.53 -25.14 -19.38
N GLN A 212 3.48 -26.34 -18.80
CA GLN A 212 4.65 -27.17 -18.49
C GLN A 212 5.76 -26.42 -17.75
N ASN A 213 5.38 -25.59 -16.78
CA ASN A 213 6.29 -24.71 -16.04
C ASN A 213 7.06 -23.71 -16.92
N ASN A 214 6.54 -23.33 -18.08
CA ASN A 214 7.02 -22.17 -18.82
C ASN A 214 6.59 -20.90 -18.11
N LYS A 215 7.45 -20.49 -17.18
CA LYS A 215 7.13 -19.47 -16.21
C LYS A 215 6.83 -18.09 -16.81
N SER A 216 7.43 -17.71 -17.94
CA SER A 216 7.10 -16.47 -18.66
C SER A 216 5.67 -16.44 -19.17
N ILE A 217 5.16 -17.58 -19.63
CA ILE A 217 3.79 -17.70 -20.10
C ILE A 217 2.82 -17.75 -18.91
N ILE A 218 3.24 -18.31 -17.77
CA ILE A 218 2.40 -18.39 -16.56
C ILE A 218 1.94 -16.99 -16.11
N ALA A 219 2.82 -16.01 -15.87
CA ALA A 219 2.32 -14.68 -15.44
C ALA A 219 1.40 -13.99 -16.44
N LEU A 220 1.67 -14.14 -17.74
CA LEU A 220 0.81 -13.56 -18.77
C LEU A 220 -0.60 -14.17 -18.75
N ASN A 221 -0.74 -15.39 -18.22
CA ASN A 221 -2.00 -16.11 -18.13
C ASN A 221 -2.63 -16.10 -16.73
N LEU A 222 -1.92 -15.62 -15.70
CA LEU A 222 -2.50 -15.37 -14.38
C LEU A 222 -3.33 -14.08 -14.40
N THR A 223 -4.42 -14.09 -15.14
CA THR A 223 -5.32 -12.93 -15.34
C THR A 223 -6.51 -12.95 -14.40
N GLU A 224 -6.95 -14.12 -13.96
CA GLU A 224 -8.05 -14.27 -13.02
C GLU A 224 -7.65 -13.82 -11.61
N ARG A 225 -8.57 -13.13 -10.94
CA ARG A 225 -8.46 -12.76 -9.53
C ARG A 225 -9.75 -13.10 -8.82
N VAL A 226 -9.61 -13.55 -7.58
CA VAL A 226 -10.74 -13.72 -6.66
C VAL A 226 -10.51 -12.88 -5.43
N ARG A 227 -11.59 -12.54 -4.72
CA ARG A 227 -11.49 -11.85 -3.44
C ARG A 227 -10.70 -12.69 -2.44
N TRP A 228 -9.81 -12.03 -1.70
CA TRP A 228 -9.03 -12.68 -0.65
C TRP A 228 -9.91 -13.12 0.53
N ASP A 229 -10.91 -12.30 0.86
CA ASP A 229 -11.86 -12.50 1.96
C ASP A 229 -13.05 -13.42 1.62
N ARG A 230 -13.02 -14.09 0.45
CA ARG A 230 -14.08 -15.02 0.04
C ARG A 230 -14.31 -16.11 1.11
N GLY A 231 -15.56 -16.48 1.34
CA GLY A 231 -15.95 -17.44 2.39
C GLY A 231 -16.37 -16.78 3.71
N LEU A 232 -16.14 -15.48 3.87
CA LEU A 232 -16.83 -14.65 4.85
C LEU A 232 -18.21 -14.25 4.31
N GLU A 233 -19.22 -14.21 5.18
CA GLU A 233 -20.52 -13.66 4.82
C GLU A 233 -20.41 -12.18 4.45
N ARG A 234 -21.37 -11.72 3.64
CA ARG A 234 -21.57 -10.31 3.33
C ARG A 234 -23.03 -9.96 3.46
N ASP A 235 -23.30 -8.77 3.95
CA ASP A 235 -24.68 -8.27 3.93
C ASP A 235 -25.11 -8.01 2.48
N PRO A 236 -26.19 -8.64 1.97
CA PRO A 236 -26.67 -8.40 0.61
C PRO A 236 -27.18 -6.96 0.39
N TYR A 237 -27.41 -6.20 1.46
CA TYR A 237 -27.78 -4.79 1.39
C TYR A 237 -26.58 -3.85 1.50
N ASP A 238 -25.41 -4.38 1.87
CA ASP A 238 -24.11 -3.71 1.76
C ASP A 238 -23.57 -3.90 0.34
N SER A 239 -24.37 -3.50 -0.64
CA SER A 239 -23.87 -3.28 -1.99
C SER A 239 -22.90 -2.09 -1.96
N ASP A 240 -21.95 -2.04 -2.90
CA ASP A 240 -21.01 -0.93 -3.11
C ASP A 240 -21.69 0.47 -3.28
N ASP A 241 -23.02 0.52 -3.20
CA ASP A 241 -23.95 1.64 -3.42
C ASP A 241 -24.84 1.96 -2.19
N SER A 242 -24.64 1.31 -1.04
CA SER A 242 -25.44 1.56 0.18
C SER A 242 -24.80 2.62 1.09
N ASP A 243 -25.63 3.41 1.75
CA ASP A 243 -25.25 4.55 2.61
C ASP A 243 -24.04 4.22 3.50
N GLU A 244 -23.10 5.17 3.65
CA GLU A 244 -21.85 5.11 4.45
C GLU A 244 -22.02 4.57 5.90
N ASP A 245 -23.26 4.40 6.37
CA ASP A 245 -23.64 3.92 7.71
C ASP A 245 -24.04 2.42 7.76
N SER A 246 -24.00 1.70 6.63
CA SER A 246 -24.23 0.25 6.55
C SER A 246 -23.03 -0.53 7.14
N PHE A 247 -23.09 -0.87 8.43
CA PHE A 247 -22.08 -1.72 9.05
C PHE A 247 -22.36 -3.20 8.72
N ASP A 248 -21.48 -3.86 7.93
CA ASP A 248 -21.60 -5.31 7.65
C ASP A 248 -21.31 -6.15 8.90
N ILE A 249 -22.33 -6.30 9.73
CA ILE A 249 -22.29 -7.08 10.97
C ILE A 249 -21.91 -8.53 10.68
N LYS A 250 -22.33 -9.10 9.53
CA LYS A 250 -22.12 -10.51 9.22
C LYS A 250 -20.66 -10.77 8.89
N GLY A 251 -20.10 -10.01 7.96
CA GLY A 251 -18.71 -10.11 7.55
C GLY A 251 -17.74 -9.80 8.68
N THR A 252 -18.01 -8.74 9.47
CA THR A 252 -17.21 -8.42 10.66
C THR A 252 -17.27 -9.51 11.73
N SER A 253 -18.46 -10.06 12.02
CA SER A 253 -18.62 -11.19 12.94
C SER A 253 -17.91 -12.44 12.47
N ASP A 254 -17.92 -12.69 11.17
CA ASP A 254 -17.22 -13.81 10.56
C ASP A 254 -15.71 -13.63 10.63
N MET A 255 -15.19 -12.42 10.38
CA MET A 255 -13.77 -12.13 10.52
C MET A 255 -13.28 -12.41 11.95
N VAL A 256 -14.05 -12.03 12.98
CA VAL A 256 -13.75 -12.37 14.39
C VAL A 256 -13.57 -13.88 14.58
N ARG A 257 -14.39 -14.70 13.93
CA ARG A 257 -14.40 -16.17 14.10
C ARG A 257 -13.49 -16.92 13.13
N LYS A 258 -13.17 -16.34 11.97
CA LYS A 258 -12.63 -17.04 10.81
C LYS A 258 -11.35 -16.39 10.25
N TRP A 259 -10.85 -15.27 10.78
CA TRP A 259 -9.66 -14.59 10.26
C TRP A 259 -8.47 -15.55 10.04
N SER A 260 -8.26 -16.50 10.97
CA SER A 260 -7.17 -17.48 10.91
C SER A 260 -7.35 -18.56 9.83
N LYS A 261 -8.44 -18.52 9.06
CA LYS A 261 -8.71 -19.44 7.95
C LYS A 261 -8.32 -18.85 6.59
N LEU A 262 -8.10 -17.53 6.53
CA LEU A 262 -7.66 -16.82 5.32
C LEU A 262 -6.24 -17.27 4.93
N GLY A 263 -5.94 -17.22 3.63
CA GLY A 263 -4.61 -17.59 3.15
C GLY A 263 -3.59 -16.46 3.26
N PHE A 264 -2.31 -16.82 3.22
CA PHE A 264 -1.20 -15.89 3.18
C PHE A 264 -0.73 -15.67 1.74
N ILE A 265 -0.30 -14.46 1.42
CA ILE A 265 0.26 -14.16 0.10
C ILE A 265 1.76 -14.38 0.15
N THR A 266 2.23 -15.37 -0.59
CA THR A 266 3.65 -15.70 -0.68
C THR A 266 4.16 -15.44 -2.09
N GLN A 267 5.46 -15.14 -2.19
CA GLN A 267 6.12 -14.99 -3.47
C GLN A 267 6.51 -16.37 -4.01
N GLU A 268 6.00 -16.69 -5.18
CA GLU A 268 6.38 -17.82 -6.00
C GLU A 268 7.27 -17.36 -7.16
N GLN A 269 8.21 -18.22 -7.53
CA GLN A 269 9.18 -17.91 -8.59
C GLN A 269 8.64 -18.30 -9.96
N ALA A 270 8.25 -17.29 -10.75
CA ALA A 270 7.90 -17.44 -12.14
C ALA A 270 8.95 -16.76 -13.07
N GLY A 271 9.98 -17.50 -13.46
CA GLY A 271 10.72 -17.32 -14.72
C GLY A 271 11.67 -18.51 -14.95
N SER A 272 12.12 -18.72 -16.19
CA SER A 272 13.27 -19.60 -16.49
C SER A 272 14.42 -18.78 -17.08
N GLY A 273 15.66 -19.14 -16.76
CA GLY A 273 16.84 -18.43 -17.23
C GLY A 273 17.05 -17.06 -16.55
N ASP A 274 17.40 -16.06 -17.35
CA ASP A 274 17.91 -14.76 -16.87
C ASP A 274 16.83 -13.73 -16.47
N PHE A 275 15.54 -14.09 -16.55
CA PHE A 275 14.42 -13.16 -16.27
C PHE A 275 13.39 -13.77 -15.31
N PRO A 276 13.73 -13.98 -14.02
CA PRO A 276 12.73 -14.30 -13.01
C PRO A 276 11.83 -13.08 -12.77
N PHE A 277 10.52 -13.30 -12.70
CA PHE A 277 9.61 -12.33 -12.11
C PHE A 277 8.82 -12.97 -10.96
N PRO A 278 8.58 -12.21 -9.88
CA PRO A 278 7.79 -12.69 -8.78
C PRO A 278 6.32 -12.83 -9.20
N VAL A 279 5.69 -13.93 -8.80
CA VAL A 279 4.23 -14.08 -8.80
C VAL A 279 3.79 -14.24 -7.36
N TYR A 280 2.76 -13.50 -6.95
CA TYR A 280 2.24 -13.57 -5.59
C TYR A 280 0.97 -14.44 -5.57
N VAL A 281 0.98 -15.50 -4.76
CA VAL A 281 -0.04 -16.55 -4.73
C VAL A 281 -0.55 -16.72 -3.31
N GLU A 282 -1.84 -16.94 -3.15
CA GLU A 282 -2.44 -17.33 -1.87
C GLU A 282 -2.05 -18.77 -1.52
N LYS A 283 -1.50 -18.98 -0.33
CA LYS A 283 -1.11 -20.26 0.25
C LYS A 283 -1.73 -20.44 1.62
N GLU A 284 -1.73 -21.68 2.11
CA GLU A 284 -2.12 -22.02 3.50
C GLU A 284 -3.55 -21.63 3.89
N ARG A 285 -4.41 -21.28 2.92
CA ARG A 285 -5.84 -21.10 3.15
C ARG A 285 -6.43 -22.40 3.67
N HIS A 286 -7.29 -22.30 4.68
CA HIS A 286 -7.91 -23.48 5.27
C HIS A 286 -8.80 -24.20 4.22
N PRO A 287 -8.63 -25.52 3.95
CA PRO A 287 -9.25 -26.20 2.80
C PRO A 287 -10.78 -26.19 2.74
N ASN A 288 -11.45 -26.02 3.88
CA ASN A 288 -12.91 -25.98 4.01
C ASN A 288 -13.43 -24.54 4.25
N PHE A 289 -12.72 -23.54 3.76
CA PHE A 289 -13.02 -22.12 3.93
C PHE A 289 -12.91 -21.32 2.62
#